data_AF-A0A524P9N4-F1
#
_entry.id   AF-A0A524P9N4-F1
#
_cell.length_a   1.000
_cell.length_b   1.000
_cell.length_c   1.000
_cell.angle_alpha   90.00
_cell.angle_beta   90.00
_cell.angle_gamma   90.00
#
_symmetry.space_group_name_H-M   'P 1'
#
loop_
_entity.id
_entity.type
_entity.pdbx_description
1 polymer ?
#
loop_
_entity_poly.entity_id
_entity_poly.type
_entity_poly.pdbx_seq_one_letter_code
_entity_poly.pdbx_strand_id
1 'polypeptide(L)' 'TTAGRPNETVVSDGGDPNHFTPDYFGKGFRWQLPDLSASEHAYLMAKDAYESAGRSIVDATVGGKLTIFPKVEYKELF' A
#
# COMPACT_ATOMS: atom_id res chain seq x y z
N THR A 1 -1.00 8.00 9.49
CA THR A 1 -0.51 6.61 9.41
C THR A 1 0.25 6.30 10.66
N THR A 2 0.04 5.12 11.25
CA THR A 2 0.86 4.63 12.35
C THR A 2 2.29 4.47 11.85
N ALA A 3 3.25 5.09 12.55
CA ALA A 3 4.67 5.00 12.24
C ALA A 3 5.32 3.98 13.17
N GLY A 4 6.31 3.26 12.67
CA GLY A 4 7.08 2.28 13.43
C GLY A 4 8.07 1.54 12.55
N ARG A 5 8.72 0.52 13.10
CA ARG A 5 9.70 -0.25 12.33
C ARG A 5 8.99 -1.15 11.32
N PRO A 6 9.60 -1.39 10.15
CA PRO A 6 9.09 -2.37 9.20
C PRO A 6 8.83 -3.74 9.86
N ASN A 7 7.67 -4.33 9.56
CA ASN A 7 7.23 -5.64 10.08
C ASN A 7 7.06 -5.71 11.61
N GLU A 8 7.10 -4.57 12.30
CA GLU A 8 6.89 -4.52 13.75
C GLU A 8 5.48 -4.96 14.10
N THR A 9 5.35 -5.93 15.00
CA THR A 9 4.03 -6.35 15.50
C THR A 9 3.50 -5.30 16.47
N VAL A 10 2.35 -4.72 16.13
CA VAL A 10 1.59 -3.80 16.97
C VAL A 10 0.29 -4.45 17.40
N VAL A 11 -0.29 -3.95 18.49
CA VAL A 11 -1.56 -4.43 19.05
C VAL A 11 -2.58 -3.30 18.99
N SER A 12 -3.76 -3.56 18.45
CA SER A 12 -4.88 -2.62 18.46
C SER A 12 -5.29 -2.30 19.90
N ASP A 13 -5.36 -1.02 20.24
CA ASP A 13 -5.88 -0.53 21.51
C ASP A 13 -7.42 -0.42 21.52
N GLY A 14 -8.06 -0.58 20.36
CA GLY A 14 -9.51 -0.49 20.19
C GLY A 14 -9.86 0.25 18.90
N GLY A 15 -10.86 1.14 18.99
CA GLY A 15 -11.49 1.76 17.83
C GLY A 15 -10.50 2.38 16.84
N ASP A 16 -10.57 1.97 15.57
CA ASP A 16 -9.79 2.53 14.47
C ASP A 16 -10.69 3.35 13.54
N PRO A 17 -10.60 4.70 13.53
CA PRO A 17 -11.45 5.55 12.72
C PRO A 17 -11.12 5.48 11.22
N ASN A 18 -10.03 4.82 10.82
CA ASN A 18 -9.63 4.69 9.42
C ASN A 18 -10.33 3.53 8.71
N HIS A 19 -11.15 2.76 9.43
CA HIS A 19 -11.92 1.65 8.88
C HIS A 19 -13.41 1.99 8.76
N PHE A 20 -14.11 1.27 7.89
CA PHE A 20 -15.55 1.45 7.71
C PHE A 20 -16.33 1.22 9.02
N THR A 21 -15.94 0.20 9.78
CA THR A 21 -16.40 0.03 11.16
C THR A 21 -15.25 0.31 12.13
N PRO A 22 -15.45 1.08 13.21
CA PRO A 22 -14.39 1.35 14.18
C PRO A 22 -13.83 0.10 14.85
N ASP A 23 -14.61 -0.98 14.91
CA ASP A 23 -14.25 -2.25 15.55
C ASP A 23 -13.63 -3.27 14.58
N TYR A 24 -13.35 -2.89 13.32
CA TYR A 24 -12.74 -3.78 12.32
C TYR A 24 -11.46 -4.44 12.84
N PHE A 25 -10.62 -3.67 13.54
CA PHE A 25 -9.52 -4.18 14.35
C PHE A 25 -9.83 -4.04 15.84
N GLY A 26 -10.64 -4.96 16.37
CA GLY A 26 -10.98 -4.99 17.79
C GLY A 26 -9.77 -4.98 18.73
N LYS A 27 -9.98 -4.51 19.96
CA LYS A 27 -8.94 -4.42 21.00
C LYS A 27 -8.22 -5.76 21.16
N GLY A 28 -6.89 -5.73 21.13
CA GLY A 28 -6.04 -6.93 21.24
C GLY A 28 -5.69 -7.59 19.90
N PHE A 29 -6.25 -7.13 18.78
CA PHE A 29 -5.85 -7.60 17.45
C PHE A 29 -4.37 -7.29 17.20
N ARG A 30 -3.61 -8.25 16.65
CA ARG A 30 -2.18 -8.12 16.39
C ARG A 30 -1.92 -8.07 14.90
N TRP A 31 -1.13 -7.11 14.44
CA TRP A 31 -0.74 -6.99 13.04
C TRP A 31 0.66 -6.42 12.88
N GLN A 32 1.26 -6.62 11.72
CA GLN A 32 2.60 -6.11 11.40
C GLN A 32 2.50 -4.81 10.62
N LEU A 33 3.29 -3.80 11.03
CA LEU A 33 3.41 -2.56 10.28
C LEU A 33 4.01 -2.83 8.89
N PRO A 34 3.58 -2.08 7.86
CA PRO A 34 4.05 -2.29 6.50
C PRO A 34 5.54 -1.97 6.38
N ASP A 35 6.24 -2.80 5.60
CA ASP A 35 7.58 -2.52 5.11
C ASP A 35 7.51 -1.82 3.76
N LEU A 36 7.55 -0.49 3.77
CA LEU A 36 7.42 0.31 2.55
C LEU A 36 8.61 0.11 1.61
N SER A 37 9.82 -0.03 2.14
CA SER A 37 11.02 -0.26 1.34
C SER A 37 10.97 -1.62 0.64
N ALA A 38 10.58 -2.68 1.36
CA ALA A 38 10.38 -3.99 0.75
C ALA A 38 9.25 -3.97 -0.29
N SER A 39 8.18 -3.21 -0.03
CA SER A 39 7.08 -3.03 -1.00
C SER A 39 7.57 -2.36 -2.29
N GLU A 40 8.37 -1.30 -2.20
CA GLU A 40 8.95 -0.61 -3.37
C GLU A 40 9.87 -1.53 -4.19
N HIS A 41 10.66 -2.37 -3.52
CA HIS A 41 11.47 -3.39 -4.21
C HIS A 41 10.59 -4.38 -4.99
N ALA A 42 9.49 -4.84 -4.40
CA ALA A 42 8.55 -5.72 -5.09
C ALA A 42 7.87 -5.03 -6.29
N TYR A 43 7.54 -3.73 -6.18
CA TYR A 43 6.98 -2.96 -7.28
C TYR A 43 7.97 -2.77 -8.44
N LEU A 44 9.25 -2.56 -8.13
CA LEU A 44 10.31 -2.51 -9.15
C LEU A 44 10.43 -3.86 -9.88
N MET A 45 10.43 -4.97 -9.16
CA MET A 45 10.44 -6.31 -9.77
C MET A 45 9.22 -6.54 -10.68
N ALA A 46 8.04 -6.09 -10.27
CA ALA A 46 6.83 -6.18 -11.09
C ALA A 46 6.93 -5.30 -12.34
N LYS A 47 7.44 -4.07 -12.22
CA LYS A 47 7.69 -3.16 -13.35
C LYS A 47 8.61 -3.83 -14.37
N ASP A 48 9.76 -4.34 -13.91
CA ASP A 48 10.76 -4.97 -14.78
C ASP A 48 10.19 -6.19 -15.51
N ALA A 49 9.42 -7.03 -14.80
CA ALA A 49 8.80 -8.21 -15.38
C ALA A 49 7.76 -7.87 -16.46
N TYR A 50 6.95 -6.83 -16.24
CA TYR A 50 5.95 -6.39 -17.22
C TYR A 50 6.60 -5.74 -18.44
N GLU A 51 7.56 -4.84 -18.22
CA GLU A 51 8.28 -4.16 -19.30
C GLU A 51 9.03 -5.17 -20.19
N SER A 52 9.69 -6.16 -19.57
CA SER A 52 10.36 -7.25 -20.29
C SER A 52 9.41 -8.10 -21.12
N ALA A 53 8.13 -8.16 -20.73
CA ALA A 53 7.09 -8.87 -21.46
C ALA A 53 6.31 -7.96 -22.43
N GLY A 54 6.80 -6.76 -22.73
CA GLY A 54 6.16 -5.81 -23.64
C GLY A 54 4.86 -5.20 -23.10
N ARG A 55 4.70 -5.18 -21.77
CA ARG A 55 3.51 -4.67 -21.06
C ARG A 55 3.91 -3.51 -20.15
N SER A 56 2.92 -2.73 -19.71
CA SER A 56 3.12 -1.64 -18.75
C SER A 56 2.19 -1.77 -17.55
N ILE A 57 2.66 -1.29 -16.40
CA ILE A 57 1.86 -1.05 -15.20
C ILE A 57 1.80 0.46 -15.01
N VAL A 58 0.63 0.99 -14.68
CA VAL A 58 0.42 2.40 -14.42
C VAL A 58 -0.30 2.61 -13.09
N ASP A 59 -0.09 3.77 -12.47
CA ASP A 59 -0.72 4.15 -11.21
C ASP A 59 -1.77 5.24 -11.44
N ALA A 60 -3.05 4.85 -11.28
CA ALA A 60 -4.21 5.74 -11.38
C ALA A 60 -4.69 6.27 -10.01
N THR A 61 -3.89 6.13 -8.95
CA THR A 61 -4.27 6.53 -7.59
C THR A 61 -4.25 8.05 -7.45
N VAL A 62 -5.44 8.64 -7.29
CA VAL A 62 -5.60 10.09 -7.06
C VAL A 62 -4.87 10.52 -5.78
N GLY A 63 -3.88 11.41 -5.93
CA GLY A 63 -3.09 11.91 -4.80
C GLY A 63 -2.18 10.86 -4.14
N GLY A 64 -2.01 9.68 -4.75
CA GLY A 64 -1.14 8.63 -4.24
C GLY A 64 0.34 9.03 -4.29
N LYS A 65 1.10 8.66 -3.26
CA LYS A 65 2.54 9.01 -3.13
C LYS A 65 3.50 8.06 -3.83
N LEU A 66 3.01 6.93 -4.35
CA LEU A 66 3.83 5.97 -5.07
C LEU A 66 4.38 6.60 -6.36
N THR A 67 5.68 6.43 -6.62
CA THR A 67 6.36 7.01 -7.79
C THR A 67 7.03 5.97 -8.68
N ILE A 68 6.85 4.68 -8.37
CA ILE A 68 7.49 3.57 -9.10
C ILE A 68 6.87 3.37 -10.50
N PHE A 69 5.55 3.51 -10.62
CA PHE A 69 4.82 3.37 -11.87
C PHE A 69 4.45 4.75 -12.45
N PRO A 70 4.39 4.91 -13.79
CA PRO A 70 3.88 6.12 -14.42
C PRO A 70 2.46 6.46 -13.95
N LYS A 71 2.20 7.74 -13.68
CA LYS A 71 0.87 8.22 -13.26
C LYS A 71 -0.06 8.37 -14.45
N VAL A 72 -1.34 8.10 -14.24
CA VAL A 72 -2.42 8.43 -15.19
C VAL A 72 -3.62 8.97 -14.44
N GLU A 73 -4.45 9.75 -15.11
CA GLU A 73 -5.70 10.21 -14.54
C GLU A 73 -6.73 9.09 -14.56
N TYR A 74 -7.30 8.77 -13.39
CA TYR A 74 -8.31 7.71 -13.26
C TYR A 74 -9.47 7.87 -14.26
N LYS A 75 -9.92 9.12 -14.47
CA LYS A 75 -11.02 9.47 -15.37
C LYS A 75 -10.73 9.25 -16.86
N GLU A 76 -9.46 9.10 -17.23
CA GLU A 76 -9.08 8.75 -18.60
C GLU A 76 -9.18 7.24 -18.85
N LEU A 77 -9.23 6.43 -17.78
CA LEU A 77 -9.37 4.97 -17.86
C LEU A 77 -10.80 4.47 -17.63
N PHE A 78 -11.59 5.16 -16.79
CA PHE A 78 -12.93 4.76 -16.34
C PHE A 78 -13.88 5.95 -16.23
#